data_AF-D8SN67-F1
#
_entry.id   AF-D8SN67-F1
#
_cell.length_a   1.000
_cell.length_b   1.000
_cell.length_c   1.000
_cell.angle_alpha   90.00
_cell.angle_beta   90.00
_cell.angle_gamma   90.00
#
_symmetry.space_group_name_H-M   'P 1'
#
loop_
_entity.id
_entity.type
_entity.pdbx_description
1 polymer ?
#
loop_
_entity_poly.entity_id
_entity_poly.type
_entity_poly.pdbx_seq_one_letter_code
_entity_poly.pdbx_strand_id
1 'polypeptide(L)'
;MAPPSRNASFIKYNPSLRFNSGGKERTIKMVELPVDPLEPPKFKYKKLPRLSGSPLVRIMHSPARPVTVQDQQDWKIVPCISNWKNPKGYTIGLDKRLAADGRGLQEVQINHRFAHLSEALHGAENKSGEAVLLRSQIHLKEQSKREQELRSLAERARTERSHSGLREEQEEREDEERQERDVIRGERKREREREACLRKSSKSKVVRDCERDISEKVALGSMASVTKGGELVYDQRLFNQEQGMDSGYGGDDSVYNVYDKGLFHPSLGGLHRPKKDGINEELGGLSRDKPVEFEKDSSDPFGLNDFLSKIKTER
;
A
#
# COMPACT_ATOMS: atom_id res chain seq x y z
N MET A 1 -69.66 21.17 16.57
CA MET A 1 -70.06 22.48 17.14
C MET A 1 -70.97 22.21 18.32
N ALA A 2 -70.50 22.44 19.55
CA ALA A 2 -71.36 22.36 20.73
C ALA A 2 -72.13 23.68 20.89
N PRO A 3 -73.45 23.67 21.14
CA PRO A 3 -74.17 24.91 21.45
C PRO A 3 -73.66 25.51 22.77
N PRO A 4 -73.64 26.85 22.93
CA PRO A 4 -73.19 27.47 24.16
C PRO A 4 -74.04 26.99 25.34
N SER A 5 -73.37 26.65 26.44
CA SER A 5 -74.00 26.31 27.73
C SER A 5 -74.96 27.43 28.14
N ARG A 6 -76.27 27.20 28.01
CA ARG A 6 -77.34 28.15 28.40
C ARG A 6 -77.59 28.17 29.91
N ASN A 7 -76.63 27.71 30.71
CA ASN A 7 -76.81 27.55 32.14
C ASN A 7 -76.50 28.88 32.85
N ALA A 8 -77.53 29.68 33.10
CA ALA A 8 -77.41 30.86 33.94
C ALA A 8 -77.43 30.46 35.42
N SER A 9 -76.44 30.89 36.19
CA SER A 9 -76.41 30.69 37.64
C SER A 9 -76.80 31.98 38.37
N PHE A 10 -77.62 31.84 39.41
CA PHE A 10 -78.02 32.96 40.25
C PHE A 10 -77.26 32.89 41.57
N ILE A 11 -76.45 33.91 41.83
CA ILE A 11 -75.65 34.01 43.06
C ILE A 11 -76.23 35.14 43.89
N LYS A 12 -76.56 34.82 45.15
CA LYS A 12 -76.94 35.84 46.13
C LYS A 12 -75.68 36.42 46.74
N TYR A 13 -75.44 37.69 46.51
CA TYR A 13 -74.28 38.42 47.00
C TYR A 13 -74.71 39.39 48.11
N ASN A 14 -74.04 39.29 49.25
CA ASN A 14 -74.22 40.22 50.36
C ASN A 14 -72.96 41.10 50.45
N PRO A 15 -73.02 42.38 50.03
CA PRO A 15 -71.84 43.23 49.98
C PRO A 15 -71.34 43.56 51.39
N SER A 16 -70.03 43.48 51.60
CA SER A 16 -69.38 43.88 52.87
C SER A 16 -69.48 45.39 53.13
N LEU A 17 -69.52 46.19 52.06
CA LEU A 17 -69.72 47.64 52.10
C LEU A 17 -71.13 47.99 51.62
N ARG A 18 -71.90 48.70 52.45
CA ARG A 18 -73.32 49.00 52.19
C ARG A 18 -73.51 50.23 51.30
N PHE A 19 -73.15 50.11 50.03
CA PHE A 19 -73.34 51.14 49.00
C PHE A 19 -74.53 50.85 48.05
N ASN A 20 -75.54 50.16 48.55
CA ASN A 20 -76.69 49.73 47.75
C ASN A 20 -77.93 50.57 48.08
N SER A 21 -78.80 50.78 47.10
CA SER A 21 -80.06 51.55 47.16
C SER A 21 -81.08 50.93 48.14
N GLY A 22 -80.73 50.82 49.42
CA GLY A 22 -81.54 50.24 50.51
C GLY A 22 -81.57 48.71 50.59
N GLY A 23 -81.10 47.98 49.57
CA GLY A 23 -81.14 46.52 49.55
C GLY A 23 -80.02 45.85 50.35
N LYS A 24 -80.39 44.98 51.31
CA LYS A 24 -79.42 44.21 52.11
C LYS A 24 -78.62 43.21 51.29
N GLU A 25 -79.18 42.67 50.21
CA GLU A 25 -78.57 41.63 49.37
C GLU A 25 -78.85 41.93 47.89
N ARG A 26 -78.04 41.35 46.99
CA ARG A 26 -78.18 41.47 45.54
C ARG A 26 -78.18 40.07 44.93
N THR A 27 -79.11 39.78 44.03
CA THR A 27 -79.07 38.53 43.25
C THR A 27 -78.44 38.82 41.90
N ILE A 28 -77.30 38.19 41.61
CA ILE A 28 -76.54 38.36 40.37
C ILE A 28 -76.79 37.14 39.49
N LYS A 29 -77.22 37.35 38.25
CA LYS A 29 -77.31 36.31 37.23
C LYS A 29 -75.99 36.28 36.46
N MET A 30 -75.20 35.24 36.67
CA MET A 30 -73.98 35.00 35.92
C MET A 30 -74.31 34.18 34.67
N VAL A 31 -73.86 34.66 33.52
CA VAL A 31 -73.97 33.97 32.23
C VAL A 31 -72.58 33.91 31.62
N GLU A 32 -72.16 32.72 31.20
CA GLU A 32 -70.88 32.53 30.51
C GLU A 32 -70.95 33.19 29.13
N LEU A 33 -69.95 34.03 28.81
CA LEU A 33 -69.88 34.70 27.52
C LEU A 33 -69.56 33.67 26.43
N PRO A 34 -70.33 33.59 25.33
CA PRO A 34 -69.99 32.68 24.23
C PRO A 34 -68.64 33.08 23.62
N VAL A 35 -67.73 32.10 23.52
CA VAL A 35 -66.37 32.29 23.00
C VAL A 35 -66.32 31.94 21.51
N ASP A 36 -65.62 32.76 20.72
CA ASP A 36 -65.41 32.52 19.29
C ASP A 36 -64.42 31.34 19.07
N PRO A 37 -64.82 30.27 18.36
CA PRO A 37 -63.96 29.13 18.12
C PRO A 37 -62.75 29.42 17.21
N LEU A 38 -62.73 30.54 16.49
CA LEU A 38 -61.64 30.93 15.59
C LEU A 38 -60.71 31.99 16.19
N GLU A 39 -60.98 32.44 17.42
CA GLU A 39 -60.17 33.47 18.05
C GLU A 39 -58.80 32.90 18.51
N PRO A 40 -57.67 33.53 18.13
CA PRO A 40 -56.35 33.05 18.53
C PRO A 40 -56.07 33.28 20.03
N PRO A 41 -55.08 32.59 20.63
CA PRO A 41 -54.74 32.76 22.04
C PRO A 41 -54.37 34.22 22.39
N LYS A 42 -55.15 34.84 23.29
CA LYS A 42 -55.00 36.26 23.68
C LYS A 42 -53.70 36.59 24.42
N PHE A 43 -53.10 35.61 25.10
CA PHE A 43 -51.96 35.86 26.00
C PHE A 43 -50.78 34.92 25.74
N LYS A 44 -49.56 35.46 25.87
CA LYS A 44 -48.33 34.68 25.84
C LYS A 44 -48.02 34.15 27.24
N TYR A 45 -47.71 32.87 27.37
CA TYR A 45 -47.32 32.27 28.65
C TYR A 45 -45.83 32.51 28.95
N LYS A 46 -45.52 33.03 30.14
CA LYS A 46 -44.15 33.16 30.66
C LYS A 46 -43.86 32.04 31.66
N LYS A 47 -42.78 31.28 31.44
CA LYS A 47 -42.33 30.26 32.40
C LYS A 47 -41.58 30.94 33.55
N LEU A 48 -42.09 30.78 34.76
CA LEU A 48 -41.44 31.24 35.99
C LEU A 48 -40.54 30.12 36.56
N PRO A 49 -39.48 30.45 37.31
CA PRO A 49 -38.74 29.46 38.08
C PRO A 49 -39.69 28.74 39.04
N ARG A 50 -39.38 27.49 39.37
CA ARG A 50 -40.22 26.71 40.29
C ARG A 50 -40.34 27.46 41.62
N LEU A 51 -41.57 27.68 42.07
CA LEU A 51 -41.85 28.23 43.39
C LEU A 51 -41.17 27.37 44.46
N SER A 52 -40.77 28.00 45.56
CA SER A 52 -40.22 27.29 46.72
C SER A 52 -41.20 26.18 47.13
N GLY A 53 -40.69 24.97 47.29
CA GLY A 53 -41.51 23.82 47.66
C GLY A 53 -42.18 23.99 49.02
N SER A 54 -43.06 23.04 49.36
CA SER A 54 -43.54 22.86 50.74
C SER A 54 -42.36 22.89 51.72
N PRO A 55 -42.53 23.41 52.94
CA PRO A 55 -41.48 23.42 53.95
C PRO A 55 -40.84 22.03 54.10
N LEU A 56 -39.51 22.00 54.27
CA LEU A 56 -38.75 20.76 54.41
C LEU A 56 -39.31 19.94 55.57
N VAL A 57 -39.72 18.70 55.29
CA VAL A 57 -40.16 17.76 56.31
C VAL A 57 -38.94 17.24 57.06
N ARG A 58 -39.04 17.17 58.40
CA ARG A 58 -37.98 16.61 59.24
C ARG A 58 -37.89 15.09 59.00
N ILE A 59 -36.76 14.64 58.48
CA ILE A 59 -36.48 13.21 58.37
C ILE A 59 -35.98 12.72 59.73
N MET A 60 -36.73 11.81 60.37
CA MET A 60 -36.40 11.24 61.68
C MET A 60 -35.53 9.99 61.49
N HIS A 61 -34.22 10.18 61.36
CA HIS A 61 -33.26 9.07 61.30
C HIS A 61 -33.02 8.47 62.70
N SER A 62 -32.62 7.20 62.75
CA SER A 62 -32.01 6.63 63.96
C SER A 62 -30.67 7.33 64.26
N PRO A 63 -30.16 7.28 65.51
CA PRO A 63 -28.83 7.78 65.83
C PRO A 63 -27.75 7.22 64.88
N ALA A 64 -26.81 8.08 64.46
CA ALA A 64 -25.76 7.67 63.54
C ALA A 64 -24.88 6.58 64.17
N ARG A 65 -24.67 5.49 63.42
CA ARG A 65 -23.70 4.46 63.81
C ARG A 65 -22.29 5.01 63.55
N PRO A 66 -21.34 4.89 64.49
CA PRO A 66 -19.97 5.31 64.24
C PRO A 66 -19.38 4.44 63.14
N VAL A 67 -18.85 5.08 62.09
CA VAL A 67 -18.15 4.38 61.01
C VAL A 67 -16.81 3.89 61.54
N THR A 68 -16.47 2.63 61.32
CA THR A 68 -15.15 2.12 61.70
C THR A 68 -14.09 2.63 60.71
N VAL A 69 -12.85 2.77 61.17
CA VAL A 69 -11.74 3.21 60.30
C VAL A 69 -11.51 2.20 59.15
N GLN A 70 -11.75 0.91 59.41
CA GLN A 70 -11.66 -0.15 58.41
C GLN A 70 -12.72 0.03 57.32
N ASP A 71 -13.99 0.23 57.71
CA ASP A 71 -15.06 0.49 56.74
C ASP A 71 -14.71 1.71 55.88
N GLN A 72 -14.20 2.79 56.48
CA GLN A 72 -13.84 3.98 55.71
C GLN A 72 -12.71 3.71 54.67
N GLN A 73 -11.77 2.81 54.98
CA GLN A 73 -10.69 2.44 54.08
C GLN A 73 -11.16 1.52 52.96
N ASP A 74 -11.97 0.51 53.28
CA ASP A 74 -12.50 -0.45 52.31
C ASP A 74 -13.39 0.25 51.27
N TRP A 75 -14.13 1.27 51.72
CA TRP A 75 -14.98 2.08 50.86
C TRP A 75 -14.24 3.24 50.17
N LYS A 76 -12.91 3.30 50.27
CA LYS A 76 -12.10 4.32 49.58
C LYS A 76 -11.93 3.95 48.10
N ILE A 77 -12.69 4.61 47.26
CA ILE A 77 -12.62 4.44 45.80
C ILE A 77 -11.33 5.07 45.26
N VAL A 78 -10.53 4.29 44.55
CA VAL A 78 -9.29 4.72 43.89
C VAL A 78 -9.60 5.65 42.71
N PRO A 79 -8.82 6.72 42.46
CA PRO A 79 -9.05 7.59 41.32
C PRO A 79 -8.94 6.84 39.99
N CYS A 80 -9.85 7.14 39.06
CA CYS A 80 -9.83 6.57 37.72
C CYS A 80 -8.76 7.25 36.86
N ILE A 81 -7.68 6.53 36.57
CA ILE A 81 -6.62 6.98 35.65
C ILE A 81 -6.84 6.25 34.33
N SER A 82 -7.14 7.01 33.28
CA SER A 82 -7.41 6.44 31.97
C SER A 82 -6.17 6.50 31.06
N ASN A 83 -6.00 5.49 30.20
CA ASN A 83 -4.94 5.46 29.20
C ASN A 83 -5.21 6.38 28.00
N TRP A 84 -6.46 6.84 27.81
CA TRP A 84 -6.87 7.64 26.64
C TRP A 84 -7.14 9.11 26.92
N LYS A 85 -7.64 9.45 28.12
CA LYS A 85 -8.16 10.79 28.42
C LYS A 85 -7.49 11.39 29.65
N ASN A 86 -7.01 12.62 29.47
CA ASN A 86 -6.49 13.47 30.53
C ASN A 86 -6.95 14.92 30.29
N PRO A 87 -8.25 15.23 30.49
CA PRO A 87 -8.82 16.52 30.08
C PRO A 87 -8.21 17.70 30.83
N LYS A 88 -7.77 17.48 32.08
CA LYS A 88 -7.13 18.50 32.92
C LYS A 88 -5.61 18.49 32.82
N GLY A 89 -5.02 17.61 32.00
CA GLY A 89 -3.58 17.58 31.75
C GLY A 89 -2.73 17.22 32.97
N TYR A 90 -3.24 16.42 33.92
CA TYR A 90 -2.47 16.04 35.10
C TYR A 90 -1.18 15.28 34.73
N THR A 91 -0.08 15.62 35.40
CA THR A 91 1.17 14.85 35.34
C THR A 91 1.03 13.60 36.19
N ILE A 92 0.94 12.44 35.54
CA ILE A 92 0.69 11.15 36.18
C ILE A 92 1.88 10.24 35.88
N GLY A 93 2.45 9.63 36.93
CA GLY A 93 3.55 8.67 36.81
C GLY A 93 3.20 7.46 35.94
N LEU A 94 4.23 6.84 35.34
CA LEU A 94 4.06 5.70 34.45
C LEU A 94 3.50 4.48 35.17
N ASP A 95 3.91 4.26 36.42
CA ASP A 95 3.40 3.19 37.28
C ASP A 95 1.87 3.24 37.40
N LYS A 96 1.30 4.43 37.62
CA LYS A 96 -0.15 4.61 37.79
C LYS A 96 -0.93 4.50 36.48
N ARG A 97 -0.30 4.80 35.34
CA ARG A 97 -0.89 4.59 34.01
C ARG A 97 -0.87 3.11 33.63
N LEU A 98 0.24 2.44 33.88
CA LEU A 98 0.44 1.04 33.53
C LEU A 98 -0.26 0.07 34.49
N ALA A 99 -0.54 0.49 35.73
CA ALA A 99 -1.18 -0.34 36.74
C ALA A 99 -2.53 -0.95 36.30
N ALA A 100 -3.29 -0.23 35.48
CA ALA A 100 -4.59 -0.68 35.00
C ALA A 100 -4.52 -1.55 33.73
N ASP A 101 -3.35 -1.67 33.11
CA ASP A 101 -3.21 -2.33 31.80
C ASP A 101 -3.47 -3.85 31.89
N GLY A 102 -3.34 -4.46 33.09
CA GLY A 102 -3.71 -5.86 33.33
C GLY A 102 -2.91 -6.90 32.54
N ARG A 103 -2.15 -6.49 31.51
CA ARG A 103 -1.29 -7.34 30.68
C ARG A 103 -0.21 -8.05 31.49
N GLY A 104 0.29 -7.37 32.54
CA GLY A 104 1.23 -7.98 33.49
C GLY A 104 0.62 -9.06 34.38
N LEU A 105 -0.71 -9.18 34.41
CA LEU A 105 -1.42 -10.24 35.13
C LEU A 105 -1.72 -11.45 34.24
N GLN A 106 -1.58 -11.32 32.92
CA GLN A 106 -1.81 -12.42 31.99
C GLN A 106 -0.53 -13.23 31.81
N GLU A 107 -0.47 -14.37 32.48
CA GLU A 107 0.58 -15.37 32.23
C GLU A 107 0.31 -16.06 30.88
N VAL A 108 1.24 -15.89 29.93
CA VAL A 108 1.12 -16.52 28.60
C VAL A 108 1.44 -18.01 28.73
N GLN A 109 0.40 -18.83 28.85
CA GLN A 109 0.52 -20.28 28.86
C GLN A 109 0.52 -20.83 27.42
N ILE A 110 1.56 -21.60 27.06
CA ILE A 110 1.70 -22.21 25.72
C ILE A 110 1.26 -23.68 25.78
N ASN A 111 0.45 -24.09 24.80
CA ASN A 111 -0.06 -25.46 24.70
C ASN A 111 1.03 -26.44 24.19
N HIS A 112 1.18 -27.61 24.83
CA HIS A 112 2.12 -28.66 24.43
C HIS A 112 1.89 -29.21 23.02
N ARG A 113 0.68 -29.08 22.45
CA ARG A 113 0.41 -29.49 21.05
C ARG A 113 1.27 -28.76 20.03
N PHE A 114 1.74 -27.54 20.35
CA PHE A 114 2.67 -26.83 19.48
C PHE A 114 4.01 -27.57 19.35
N ALA A 115 4.50 -28.19 20.43
CA ALA A 115 5.71 -29.00 20.40
C ALA A 115 5.52 -30.28 19.56
N HIS A 116 4.39 -30.97 19.74
CA HIS A 116 4.05 -32.14 18.93
C HIS A 116 3.95 -31.81 17.43
N LEU A 117 3.36 -30.66 17.09
CA LEU A 117 3.29 -30.21 15.70
C LEU A 117 4.68 -29.90 15.13
N SER A 118 5.53 -29.17 15.86
CA SER A 118 6.88 -28.85 15.39
C SER A 118 7.74 -30.11 15.22
N GLU A 119 7.61 -31.08 16.13
CA GLU A 119 8.31 -32.36 16.05
C GLU A 119 7.84 -33.18 14.85
N ALA A 120 6.52 -33.26 14.61
CA ALA A 120 5.96 -33.95 13.46
C ALA A 120 6.42 -33.34 12.13
N LEU A 121 6.47 -32.00 12.04
CA LEU A 121 6.95 -31.30 10.84
C LEU A 121 8.44 -31.54 10.61
N HIS A 122 9.29 -31.44 11.63
CA HIS A 122 10.71 -31.77 11.48
C HIS A 122 10.94 -33.24 11.09
N GLY A 123 10.18 -34.16 11.67
CA GLY A 123 10.22 -35.57 11.30
C GLY A 123 9.80 -35.81 9.83
N ALA A 124 8.78 -35.09 9.35
CA ALA A 124 8.35 -35.15 7.96
C ALA A 124 9.38 -34.55 7.00
N GLU A 125 9.99 -33.42 7.36
CA GLU A 125 11.03 -32.74 6.59
C GLU A 125 12.24 -33.67 6.38
N ASN A 126 12.78 -34.25 7.45
CA ASN A 126 13.92 -35.16 7.37
C ASN A 126 13.62 -36.36 6.45
N LYS A 127 12.45 -36.99 6.62
CA LYS A 127 12.02 -38.11 5.75
C LYS A 127 11.88 -37.68 4.28
N SER A 128 11.35 -36.49 4.03
CA SER A 128 11.21 -35.96 2.67
C SER A 128 12.58 -35.70 2.04
N GLY A 129 13.53 -35.13 2.79
CA GLY A 129 14.90 -34.90 2.35
C GLY A 129 15.63 -36.21 2.04
N GLU A 130 15.55 -37.20 2.93
CA GLU A 130 16.10 -38.54 2.70
C GLU A 130 15.53 -39.20 1.45
N ALA A 131 14.21 -39.13 1.25
CA ALA A 131 13.56 -39.70 0.08
C ALA A 131 14.02 -39.01 -1.23
N VAL A 132 14.17 -37.68 -1.22
CA VAL A 132 14.68 -36.92 -2.37
C VAL A 132 16.15 -37.27 -2.67
N LEU A 133 16.99 -37.35 -1.64
CA LEU A 133 18.40 -37.74 -1.77
C LEU A 133 18.54 -39.18 -2.30
N LEU A 134 17.74 -40.11 -1.81
CA LEU A 134 17.76 -41.48 -2.30
C LEU A 134 17.34 -41.55 -3.77
N ARG A 135 16.28 -40.82 -4.15
CA ARG A 135 15.83 -40.73 -5.54
C ARG A 135 16.90 -40.13 -6.45
N SER A 136 17.59 -39.07 -6.02
CA SER A 136 18.67 -38.47 -6.81
C SER A 136 19.85 -39.44 -6.97
N GLN A 137 20.23 -40.16 -5.91
CA GLN A 137 21.28 -41.19 -5.99
C GLN A 137 20.91 -42.35 -6.91
N ILE A 138 19.67 -42.83 -6.88
CA ILE A 138 19.19 -43.88 -7.79
C ILE A 138 19.26 -43.38 -9.24
N HIS A 139 18.80 -42.16 -9.50
CA HIS A 139 18.84 -41.56 -10.83
C HIS A 139 20.28 -41.46 -11.36
N LEU A 140 21.22 -41.00 -10.54
CA LEU A 140 22.65 -40.94 -10.91
C LEU A 140 23.24 -42.33 -11.18
N LYS A 141 22.90 -43.34 -10.38
CA LYS A 141 23.33 -44.73 -10.61
C LYS A 141 22.75 -45.30 -11.90
N GLU A 142 21.49 -45.01 -12.20
CA GLU A 142 20.82 -45.45 -13.42
C GLU A 142 21.43 -44.79 -14.66
N GLN A 143 21.76 -43.50 -14.59
CA GLN A 143 22.51 -42.80 -15.64
C GLN A 143 23.90 -43.40 -15.84
N SER A 144 24.65 -43.66 -14.76
CA SER A 144 25.98 -44.27 -14.84
C SER A 144 25.94 -45.68 -15.44
N LYS A 145 24.94 -46.50 -15.08
CA LYS A 145 24.74 -47.82 -15.70
C LYS A 145 24.40 -47.70 -17.19
N ARG A 146 23.48 -46.80 -17.56
CA ARG A 146 23.17 -46.54 -18.98
C ARG A 146 24.40 -46.08 -19.76
N GLU A 147 25.22 -45.20 -19.18
CA GLU A 147 26.48 -44.76 -19.78
C GLU A 147 27.47 -45.91 -19.97
N GLN A 148 27.62 -46.79 -18.97
CA GLN A 148 28.45 -47.99 -19.05
C GLN A 148 27.94 -48.98 -20.11
N GLU A 149 26.64 -49.21 -20.17
CA GLU A 149 26.01 -50.06 -21.18
C GLU A 149 26.29 -49.53 -22.59
N LEU A 150 26.04 -48.23 -22.82
CA LEU A 150 26.34 -47.56 -24.09
C LEU A 150 27.83 -47.64 -24.45
N ARG A 151 28.72 -47.47 -23.46
CA ARG A 151 30.17 -47.59 -23.64
C ARG A 151 30.57 -49.01 -24.04
N SER A 152 30.06 -50.03 -23.36
CA SER A 152 30.33 -51.43 -23.68
C SER A 152 29.78 -51.84 -25.05
N LEU A 153 28.61 -51.32 -25.43
CA LEU A 153 28.01 -51.54 -26.75
C LEU A 153 28.86 -50.88 -27.85
N ALA A 154 29.36 -49.67 -27.60
CA ALA A 154 30.26 -48.98 -28.52
C ALA A 154 31.62 -49.71 -28.65
N GLU A 155 32.16 -50.26 -27.56
CA GLU A 155 33.36 -51.09 -27.59
C GLU A 155 33.13 -52.37 -28.39
N ARG A 156 32.04 -53.10 -28.16
CA ARG A 156 31.67 -54.28 -28.96
C ARG A 156 31.48 -53.95 -30.43
N ALA A 157 30.79 -52.86 -30.76
CA ALA A 157 30.62 -52.42 -32.15
C ALA A 157 31.96 -52.04 -32.81
N ARG A 158 32.95 -51.55 -32.04
CA ARG A 158 34.30 -51.30 -32.53
C ARG A 158 35.07 -52.61 -32.76
N THR A 159 34.99 -53.58 -31.85
CA THR A 159 35.67 -54.88 -32.01
C THR A 159 35.03 -55.73 -33.09
N GLU A 160 33.71 -55.69 -33.27
CA GLU A 160 33.04 -56.38 -34.38
C GLU A 160 33.42 -55.75 -35.72
N ARG A 161 33.63 -54.42 -35.77
CA ARG A 161 34.15 -53.73 -36.95
C ARG A 161 35.64 -54.06 -37.21
N SER A 162 36.45 -54.30 -36.19
CA SER A 162 37.83 -54.78 -36.39
C SER A 162 37.85 -56.24 -36.87
N HIS A 163 37.00 -57.09 -36.30
CA HIS A 163 36.90 -58.51 -36.63
C HIS A 163 36.17 -58.81 -37.95
N SER A 164 35.31 -57.92 -38.46
CA SER A 164 34.52 -58.15 -39.69
C SER A 164 35.31 -58.01 -41.00
N GLY A 165 36.59 -58.36 -40.98
CA GLY A 165 37.35 -58.73 -42.18
C GLY A 165 38.01 -57.59 -42.92
N LEU A 166 39.34 -57.76 -43.11
CA LEU A 166 40.28 -56.97 -43.92
C LEU A 166 41.12 -55.91 -43.20
N ARG A 167 41.36 -56.02 -41.89
CA ARG A 167 42.31 -55.11 -41.21
C ARG A 167 43.19 -55.69 -40.10
N GLU A 168 42.89 -56.86 -39.55
CA GLU A 168 43.66 -57.39 -38.40
C GLU A 168 45.07 -57.88 -38.78
N GLU A 169 45.28 -58.51 -39.95
CA GLU A 169 46.63 -58.96 -40.37
C GLU A 169 47.54 -57.81 -40.86
N GLN A 170 46.98 -56.65 -41.20
CA GLN A 170 47.74 -55.45 -41.56
C GLN A 170 47.98 -54.53 -40.35
N GLU A 171 47.05 -54.48 -39.38
CA GLU A 171 47.18 -53.63 -38.21
C GLU A 171 48.21 -54.13 -37.20
N GLU A 172 48.40 -55.45 -37.01
CA GLU A 172 49.49 -55.94 -36.15
C GLU A 172 50.89 -55.55 -36.69
N ARG A 173 51.07 -55.56 -38.02
CA ARG A 173 52.29 -55.07 -38.68
C ARG A 173 52.41 -53.54 -38.63
N GLU A 174 51.31 -52.80 -38.73
CA GLU A 174 51.31 -51.33 -38.61
C GLU A 174 51.48 -50.85 -37.17
N ASP A 175 51.01 -51.58 -36.16
CA ASP A 175 51.12 -51.23 -34.75
C ASP A 175 52.54 -51.46 -34.21
N GLU A 176 53.25 -52.49 -34.69
CA GLU A 176 54.69 -52.65 -34.46
C GLU A 176 55.47 -51.45 -35.06
N GLU A 177 55.17 -51.04 -36.30
CA GLU A 177 55.76 -49.85 -36.93
C GLU A 177 55.33 -48.51 -36.29
N ARG A 178 54.16 -48.45 -35.64
CA ARG A 178 53.72 -47.27 -34.88
C ARG A 178 54.44 -47.18 -33.55
N GLN A 179 54.67 -48.29 -32.86
CA GLN A 179 55.45 -48.32 -31.63
C GLN A 179 56.90 -47.90 -31.90
N GLU A 180 57.51 -48.36 -33.00
CA GLU A 180 58.84 -47.89 -33.41
C GLU A 180 58.84 -46.40 -33.79
N ARG A 181 57.81 -45.90 -34.50
CA ARG A 181 57.65 -44.47 -34.78
C ARG A 181 57.40 -43.62 -33.54
N ASP A 182 56.71 -44.13 -32.53
CA ASP A 182 56.42 -43.42 -31.28
C ASP A 182 57.62 -43.41 -30.34
N VAL A 183 58.47 -44.45 -30.37
CA VAL A 183 59.80 -44.42 -29.74
C VAL A 183 60.66 -43.32 -30.39
N ILE A 184 60.68 -43.24 -31.72
CA ILE A 184 61.41 -42.20 -32.48
C ILE A 184 60.82 -40.79 -32.26
N ARG A 185 59.49 -40.65 -32.16
CA ARG A 185 58.83 -39.36 -31.85
C ARG A 185 59.06 -38.95 -30.40
N GLY A 186 59.07 -39.90 -29.47
CA GLY A 186 59.38 -39.69 -28.06
C GLY A 186 60.83 -39.26 -27.85
N GLU A 187 61.77 -39.86 -28.59
CA GLU A 187 63.17 -39.44 -28.65
C GLU A 187 63.30 -38.02 -29.21
N ARG A 188 62.69 -37.73 -30.38
CA ARG A 188 62.69 -36.38 -30.98
C ARG A 188 61.94 -35.33 -30.16
N LYS A 189 61.03 -35.75 -29.28
CA LYS A 189 60.31 -34.86 -28.34
C LYS A 189 61.17 -34.57 -27.12
N ARG A 190 61.86 -35.58 -26.56
CA ARG A 190 62.86 -35.38 -25.50
C ARG A 190 64.05 -34.54 -25.98
N GLU A 191 64.45 -34.68 -27.24
CA GLU A 191 65.48 -33.86 -27.87
C GLU A 191 65.02 -32.42 -28.07
N ARG A 192 63.80 -32.20 -28.60
CA ARG A 192 63.17 -30.86 -28.66
C ARG A 192 62.89 -30.25 -27.30
N GLU A 193 62.65 -31.03 -26.25
CA GLU A 193 62.50 -30.53 -24.87
C GLU A 193 63.85 -30.05 -24.30
N ARG A 194 64.95 -30.77 -24.58
CA ARG A 194 66.32 -30.33 -24.26
C ARG A 194 66.69 -29.06 -25.03
N GLU A 195 66.31 -28.96 -26.31
CA GLU A 195 66.51 -27.78 -27.16
C GLU A 195 65.62 -26.58 -26.77
N ALA A 196 64.36 -26.81 -26.43
CA ALA A 196 63.40 -25.78 -25.99
C ALA A 196 63.74 -25.24 -24.60
N CYS A 197 64.41 -26.02 -23.75
CA CYS A 197 64.93 -25.54 -22.47
C CYS A 197 66.10 -24.55 -22.66
N LEU A 198 66.91 -24.71 -23.72
CA LEU A 198 67.94 -23.74 -24.12
C LEU A 198 67.37 -22.56 -24.93
N ARG A 199 66.26 -22.73 -25.65
CA ARG A 199 65.60 -21.67 -26.44
C ARG A 199 64.54 -20.84 -25.69
N LYS A 200 64.26 -21.13 -24.42
CA LYS A 200 63.34 -20.38 -23.53
C LYS A 200 63.84 -18.96 -23.15
N SER A 201 64.59 -18.29 -24.02
CA SER A 201 64.98 -16.89 -23.90
C SER A 201 64.11 -15.93 -24.74
N SER A 202 63.16 -16.42 -25.55
CA SER A 202 62.26 -15.51 -26.29
C SER A 202 60.83 -16.06 -26.48
N LYS A 203 59.85 -15.36 -25.89
CA LYS A 203 58.41 -15.68 -25.93
C LYS A 203 57.82 -15.47 -27.33
N SER A 204 57.16 -16.48 -27.88
CA SER A 204 56.57 -16.49 -29.22
C SER A 204 55.13 -15.94 -29.26
N LYS A 205 54.78 -15.39 -30.43
CA LYS A 205 53.55 -14.66 -30.80
C LYS A 205 52.23 -15.37 -30.45
N VAL A 206 52.23 -16.70 -30.33
CA VAL A 206 51.03 -17.50 -30.04
C VAL A 206 50.50 -17.29 -28.62
N VAL A 207 51.40 -17.02 -27.64
CA VAL A 207 50.97 -16.74 -26.26
C VAL A 207 50.29 -15.38 -26.15
N ARG A 208 50.79 -14.39 -26.90
CA ARG A 208 50.22 -13.03 -26.96
C ARG A 208 48.80 -12.99 -27.53
N ASP A 209 48.46 -13.92 -28.42
CA ASP A 209 47.16 -13.94 -29.09
C ASP A 209 46.09 -14.63 -28.21
N CYS A 210 46.51 -15.59 -27.37
CA CYS A 210 45.64 -16.20 -26.37
C CYS A 210 45.31 -15.25 -25.20
N GLU A 211 46.29 -14.45 -24.75
CA GLU A 211 46.13 -13.50 -23.63
C GLU A 211 45.42 -12.18 -24.02
N ARG A 212 45.03 -11.99 -25.28
CA ARG A 212 44.28 -10.78 -25.71
C ARG A 212 42.89 -10.73 -25.11
N ASP A 213 42.60 -9.62 -24.42
CA ASP A 213 41.32 -9.32 -23.79
C ASP A 213 40.17 -9.28 -24.80
N ILE A 214 38.98 -9.63 -24.32
CA ILE A 214 37.77 -9.81 -25.15
C ILE A 214 37.42 -8.52 -25.91
N SER A 215 37.68 -7.34 -25.32
CA SER A 215 37.47 -6.05 -25.97
C SER A 215 38.42 -5.80 -27.15
N GLU A 216 39.68 -6.22 -27.07
CA GLU A 216 40.66 -6.08 -28.16
C GLU A 216 40.38 -7.08 -29.29
N LYS A 217 39.89 -8.28 -28.97
CA LYS A 217 39.42 -9.26 -29.98
C LYS A 217 38.21 -8.76 -30.76
N VAL A 218 37.33 -7.99 -30.11
CA VAL A 218 36.17 -7.34 -30.75
C VAL A 218 36.61 -6.18 -31.64
N ALA A 219 37.54 -5.34 -31.19
CA ALA A 219 38.06 -4.23 -31.98
C ALA A 219 38.84 -4.68 -33.24
N LEU A 220 39.50 -5.85 -33.18
CA LEU A 220 40.22 -6.47 -34.30
C LEU A 220 39.36 -7.39 -35.19
N GLY A 221 38.03 -7.44 -34.99
CA GLY A 221 37.10 -8.12 -35.90
C GLY A 221 37.31 -9.63 -36.05
N SER A 222 38.01 -10.27 -35.10
CA SER A 222 38.44 -11.67 -35.20
C SER A 222 37.34 -12.69 -34.80
N MET A 223 36.15 -12.22 -34.45
CA MET A 223 34.95 -13.04 -34.29
C MET A 223 33.99 -12.82 -35.46
N ALA A 224 34.34 -13.35 -36.63
CA ALA A 224 33.43 -13.34 -37.77
C ALA A 224 32.47 -14.55 -37.70
N SER A 225 31.18 -14.24 -37.63
CA SER A 225 30.03 -15.09 -38.00
C SER A 225 29.68 -16.28 -37.08
N VAL A 226 29.00 -15.99 -35.97
CA VAL A 226 27.88 -16.83 -35.49
C VAL A 226 26.58 -16.05 -35.69
N THR A 227 26.21 -15.85 -36.96
CA THR A 227 24.91 -15.28 -37.34
C THR A 227 24.27 -16.15 -38.41
N LYS A 228 24.03 -17.44 -38.09
CA LYS A 228 23.06 -18.26 -38.82
C LYS A 228 22.40 -19.23 -37.85
N GLY A 229 21.13 -18.98 -37.52
CA GLY A 229 20.38 -19.79 -36.57
C GLY A 229 18.88 -19.48 -36.52
N GLY A 230 18.21 -19.39 -37.67
CA GLY A 230 16.91 -20.04 -37.88
C GLY A 230 15.67 -19.63 -37.07
N GLU A 231 15.40 -18.34 -36.87
CA GLU A 231 14.03 -17.88 -36.56
C GLU A 231 13.69 -16.64 -37.40
N LEU A 232 12.40 -16.53 -37.77
CA LEU A 232 11.85 -15.46 -38.59
C LEU A 232 12.31 -14.09 -38.10
N VAL A 233 12.76 -13.22 -39.01
CA VAL A 233 13.09 -11.83 -38.70
C VAL A 233 11.80 -11.12 -38.28
N TYR A 234 11.53 -11.08 -36.98
CA TYR A 234 10.43 -10.33 -36.42
C TYR A 234 10.68 -8.82 -36.58
N ASP A 235 9.65 -8.04 -36.90
CA ASP A 235 9.75 -6.58 -37.09
C ASP A 235 10.15 -5.89 -35.78
N GLN A 236 11.21 -5.09 -35.82
CA GLN A 236 11.76 -4.40 -34.65
C GLN A 236 10.76 -3.47 -33.95
N ARG A 237 9.71 -3.02 -34.65
CA ARG A 237 8.61 -2.22 -34.07
C ARG A 237 7.72 -3.01 -33.10
N LEU A 238 7.81 -4.35 -33.12
CA LEU A 238 7.05 -5.22 -32.24
C LEU A 238 7.73 -5.42 -30.87
N PHE A 239 9.07 -5.29 -30.80
CA PHE A 239 9.83 -5.58 -29.56
C PHE A 239 9.89 -4.43 -28.56
N ASN A 240 9.54 -3.21 -28.97
CA ASN A 240 9.56 -2.03 -28.11
C ASN A 240 8.15 -1.59 -27.70
N GLN A 241 7.16 -2.49 -27.74
CA GLN A 241 5.83 -2.23 -27.22
C GLN A 241 5.80 -2.60 -25.73
N GLU A 242 5.56 -1.61 -24.87
CA GLU A 242 5.56 -1.73 -23.39
C GLU A 242 4.40 -2.60 -22.84
N GLN A 243 3.63 -3.23 -23.71
CA GLN A 243 2.39 -3.93 -23.40
C GLN A 243 2.68 -5.41 -23.07
N GLY A 244 3.26 -5.67 -21.91
CA GLY A 244 3.58 -7.05 -21.49
C GLY A 244 3.54 -7.33 -19.99
N MET A 245 3.70 -6.32 -19.14
CA MET A 245 3.75 -6.53 -17.68
C MET A 245 2.64 -5.82 -16.88
N ASP A 246 1.93 -4.87 -17.49
CA ASP A 246 0.99 -4.00 -16.75
C ASP A 246 -0.49 -4.43 -16.89
N SER A 247 -0.86 -5.15 -17.95
CA SER A 247 -2.26 -5.44 -18.29
C SER A 247 -2.88 -6.68 -17.63
N GLY A 248 -2.24 -7.27 -16.61
CA GLY A 248 -2.64 -8.60 -16.11
C GLY A 248 -2.59 -8.82 -14.60
N TYR A 249 -2.18 -7.84 -13.80
CA TYR A 249 -1.99 -8.04 -12.35
C TYR A 249 -2.77 -7.02 -11.51
N GLY A 250 -4.10 -7.06 -11.62
CA GLY A 250 -5.04 -6.37 -10.73
C GLY A 250 -5.90 -7.39 -10.00
N GLY A 251 -5.37 -8.03 -8.96
CA GLY A 251 -6.08 -9.03 -8.15
C GLY A 251 -7.13 -8.47 -7.18
N ASP A 252 -7.69 -7.30 -7.46
CA ASP A 252 -8.72 -6.68 -6.64
C ASP A 252 -9.87 -6.22 -7.54
N ASP A 253 -11.08 -6.74 -7.28
CA ASP A 253 -12.36 -6.35 -7.89
C ASP A 253 -12.66 -4.84 -7.74
N SER A 254 -11.87 -4.10 -6.95
CA SER A 254 -11.93 -2.65 -6.82
C SER A 254 -11.36 -1.87 -8.03
N VAL A 255 -10.58 -2.52 -8.90
CA VAL A 255 -9.94 -1.88 -10.05
C VAL A 255 -10.70 -2.23 -11.33
N TYR A 256 -11.70 -1.42 -11.69
CA TYR A 256 -12.51 -1.54 -12.91
C TYR A 256 -11.68 -1.32 -14.21
N ASN A 257 -10.78 -2.26 -14.52
CA ASN A 257 -9.96 -2.29 -15.72
C ASN A 257 -10.59 -3.18 -16.81
N VAL A 258 -11.86 -2.91 -17.17
CA VAL A 258 -12.60 -3.70 -18.18
C VAL A 258 -12.13 -3.42 -19.61
N TYR A 259 -11.48 -2.27 -19.84
CA TYR A 259 -11.05 -1.84 -21.17
C TYR A 259 -9.55 -1.53 -21.21
N ASP A 260 -8.88 -2.02 -22.26
CA ASP A 260 -7.44 -1.82 -22.49
C ASP A 260 -7.08 -0.38 -22.90
N LYS A 261 -8.06 0.40 -23.37
CA LYS A 261 -7.87 1.77 -23.88
C LYS A 261 -8.97 2.69 -23.34
N GLY A 262 -8.59 3.92 -22.97
CA GLY A 262 -9.55 4.96 -22.60
C GLY A 262 -10.48 5.33 -23.75
N LEU A 263 -11.75 5.60 -23.45
CA LEU A 263 -12.78 5.95 -24.43
C LEU A 263 -12.45 7.21 -25.25
N PHE A 264 -11.70 8.14 -24.66
CA PHE A 264 -11.21 9.34 -25.33
C PHE A 264 -9.69 9.23 -25.48
N HIS A 265 -9.19 9.55 -26.66
CA HIS A 265 -7.76 9.73 -26.88
C HIS A 265 -7.41 11.18 -26.51
N PRO A 266 -6.88 11.47 -25.31
CA PRO A 266 -6.31 12.79 -25.08
C PRO A 266 -5.22 12.99 -26.13
N SER A 267 -5.17 14.15 -26.79
CA SER A 267 -4.08 14.50 -27.69
C SER A 267 -2.79 14.54 -26.87
N LEU A 268 -2.08 13.42 -26.80
CA LEU A 268 -0.80 13.27 -26.11
C LEU A 268 0.17 14.27 -26.74
N GLY A 269 0.44 15.38 -26.04
CA GLY A 269 1.25 16.49 -26.56
C GLY A 269 0.61 17.88 -26.49
N GLY A 270 -0.58 18.02 -25.90
CA GLY A 270 -1.29 19.29 -25.78
C GLY A 270 -2.04 19.63 -27.07
N LEU A 271 -3.29 20.08 -26.93
CA LEU A 271 -4.23 20.25 -28.04
C LEU A 271 -3.71 21.24 -29.11
N HIS A 272 -2.89 22.21 -28.72
CA HIS A 272 -2.06 22.99 -29.64
C HIS A 272 -0.96 23.69 -28.82
N ARG A 273 0.30 23.47 -29.17
CA ARG A 273 1.43 24.25 -28.63
C ARG A 273 2.21 24.82 -29.81
N PRO A 274 2.09 26.12 -30.12
CA PRO A 274 2.81 26.71 -31.23
C PRO A 274 4.32 26.63 -30.98
N LYS A 275 5.05 26.04 -31.92
CA LYS A 275 6.51 25.97 -31.87
C LYS A 275 7.07 27.33 -32.33
N LYS A 276 7.81 28.02 -31.46
CA LYS A 276 8.43 29.33 -31.76
C LYS A 276 9.30 29.27 -33.02
N ASP A 277 9.90 28.12 -33.30
CA ASP A 277 10.84 27.95 -34.40
C ASP A 277 10.17 27.85 -35.79
N GLY A 278 8.90 27.44 -35.86
CA GLY A 278 8.20 27.23 -37.14
C GLY A 278 7.47 28.47 -37.68
N ILE A 279 7.23 29.48 -36.84
CA ILE A 279 6.41 30.67 -37.20
C ILE A 279 7.28 31.81 -37.73
N ASN A 280 8.58 31.80 -37.43
CA ASN A 280 9.52 32.88 -37.76
C ASN A 280 10.03 32.79 -39.22
N GLU A 281 9.89 31.64 -39.88
CA GLU A 281 10.23 31.47 -41.30
C GLU A 281 9.09 31.84 -42.25
N GLU A 282 7.82 31.77 -41.81
CA GLU A 282 6.66 31.98 -42.70
C GLU A 282 6.11 33.41 -42.70
N LEU A 283 6.36 34.21 -41.65
CA LEU A 283 5.91 35.61 -41.57
C LEU A 283 7.10 36.51 -41.21
N GLY A 284 7.66 37.16 -42.24
CA GLY A 284 8.86 37.97 -42.22
C GLY A 284 9.13 38.73 -40.91
N GLY A 285 10.26 38.37 -40.30
CA GLY A 285 10.81 38.84 -39.03
C GLY A 285 10.35 40.21 -38.53
N LEU A 286 9.46 40.19 -37.55
CA LEU A 286 9.32 41.24 -36.55
C LEU A 286 9.37 40.59 -35.16
N SER A 287 10.57 40.50 -34.61
CA SER A 287 10.82 40.06 -33.23
C SER A 287 10.13 41.02 -32.25
N ARG A 288 8.91 40.69 -31.81
CA ARG A 288 8.24 41.39 -30.70
C ARG A 288 8.72 40.82 -29.36
N ASP A 289 10.00 41.02 -29.04
CA ASP A 289 10.57 40.71 -27.72
C ASP A 289 10.65 41.98 -26.86
N LYS A 290 9.50 42.63 -26.64
CA LYS A 290 9.31 43.63 -25.56
C LYS A 290 7.93 43.43 -24.92
N PRO A 291 7.80 43.50 -23.58
CA PRO A 291 6.49 43.54 -22.92
C PRO A 291 5.66 44.72 -23.45
N VAL A 292 4.34 44.56 -23.51
CA VAL A 292 3.41 45.61 -23.92
C VAL A 292 3.57 46.82 -22.99
N GLU A 293 4.09 47.92 -23.50
CA GLU A 293 4.14 49.20 -22.78
C GLU A 293 2.76 49.87 -22.86
N PHE A 294 2.22 50.30 -21.70
CA PHE A 294 0.98 51.06 -21.63
C PHE A 294 1.31 52.53 -21.41
N GLU A 295 0.85 53.40 -22.30
CA GLU A 295 0.86 54.85 -22.08
C GLU A 295 -0.24 55.19 -21.06
N LYS A 296 0.12 55.87 -19.97
CA LYS A 296 -0.84 56.31 -18.96
C LYS A 296 -1.54 57.57 -19.47
N ASP A 297 -2.74 57.41 -20.02
CA ASP A 297 -3.61 58.54 -20.34
C ASP A 297 -3.87 59.37 -19.07
N SER A 298 -3.47 60.65 -19.10
CA SER A 298 -3.49 61.57 -17.95
C SER A 298 -4.88 62.14 -17.65
N SER A 299 -5.84 61.96 -18.56
CA SER A 299 -7.24 62.28 -18.38
C SER A 299 -8.01 61.04 -17.96
N ASP A 300 -8.36 60.92 -16.68
CA ASP A 300 -9.15 59.82 -16.12
C ASP A 300 -10.55 59.79 -16.77
N PRO A 301 -10.84 58.85 -17.69
CA PRO A 301 -12.08 58.85 -18.45
C PRO A 301 -13.28 58.37 -17.60
N PHE A 302 -13.01 57.85 -16.40
CA PHE A 302 -14.03 57.32 -15.49
C PHE A 302 -14.25 58.21 -14.27
N GLY A 303 -13.56 59.37 -14.17
CA GLY A 303 -13.79 60.37 -13.11
C GLY A 303 -13.58 59.84 -11.68
N LEU A 304 -12.81 58.76 -11.54
CA LEU A 304 -12.60 58.07 -10.26
C LEU A 304 -11.78 58.93 -9.29
N ASN A 305 -10.89 59.78 -9.82
CA ASN A 305 -10.11 60.71 -9.01
C ASN A 305 -10.99 61.77 -8.33
N ASP A 306 -12.04 62.28 -9.00
CA ASP A 306 -12.99 63.23 -8.43
C ASP A 306 -13.95 62.57 -7.43
N PHE A 307 -14.29 61.30 -7.66
CA PHE A 307 -15.08 60.53 -6.71
C PHE A 307 -14.33 60.28 -5.40
N LEU A 308 -13.04 59.94 -5.49
CA LEU A 308 -12.20 59.70 -4.32
C LEU A 308 -11.90 60.99 -3.52
N SER A 309 -11.83 62.15 -4.19
CA SER A 309 -11.64 63.44 -3.49
C SER A 309 -12.88 63.82 -2.68
N LYS A 310 -14.09 63.64 -3.23
CA LYS A 310 -15.36 63.86 -2.52
C LYS A 310 -15.51 63.03 -1.24
N ILE A 311 -15.17 61.75 -1.30
CA ILE A 311 -15.24 60.85 -0.14
C ILE A 311 -14.25 61.26 0.96
N LYS A 312 -13.10 61.83 0.58
CA LYS A 312 -12.10 62.31 1.54
C LYS A 312 -12.49 63.62 2.22
N THR A 313 -13.30 64.47 1.58
CA THR A 313 -13.78 65.72 2.16
C THR A 313 -14.99 65.55 3.08
N GLU A 314 -15.73 64.43 2.99
CA GLU A 314 -16.90 64.14 3.84
C GLU A 314 -16.58 63.30 5.10
N ARG A 315 -15.33 63.35 5.57
CA ARG A 315 -14.92 62.66 6.81
C ARG A 315 -14.14 63.56 7.77
#